data_AF-A0A929HDJ8-F1
#
_entry.id   AF-A0A929HDJ8-F1
#
_cell.length_a   1.000
_cell.length_b   1.000
_cell.length_c   1.000
_cell.angle_alpha   90.00
_cell.angle_beta   90.00
_cell.angle_gamma   90.00
#
_symmetry.space_group_name_H-M   'P 1'
#
loop_
_entity.id
_entity.type
_entity.pdbx_description
1 polymer ?
#
loop_
_entity_poly.entity_id
_entity_poly.type
_entity_poly.pdbx_seq_one_letter_code
_entity_poly.pdbx_strand_id
1 'polypeptide(L)'
;TQLGNGQTPAWKRYSLLRVIDGNIRHIEDWLNLASVFIIMFLMFFATAEIVGRYLFNSPVPGHVEIVELIMAGVVFLGIAYTERVGGHVRMELFVTRVLKGRSYHIAEALTAALSLFVYIFILIYTFKASVFAFQIGDNTAYLYWPTWPSKFAVPLGSFFLCIRFLIEIIQHLAQVIAGVEMRDLD
;
A
#
# COMPACT_ATOMS: atom_id res chain seq x y z
N THR A 1 -10.84 -5.07 41.18
CA THR A 1 -12.06 -4.64 41.88
C THR A 1 -12.92 -3.85 40.91
N GLN A 2 -14.14 -4.32 40.62
CA GLN A 2 -15.18 -3.56 39.90
C GLN A 2 -15.58 -2.36 40.80
N LEU A 3 -15.88 -1.15 40.34
CA LEU A 3 -17.03 -0.73 39.52
C LEU A 3 -16.80 0.73 39.09
N GLY A 4 -17.31 1.12 37.90
CA GLY A 4 -17.25 2.50 37.45
C GLY A 4 -17.92 2.74 36.09
N ASN A 5 -19.23 2.53 36.04
CA ASN A 5 -20.20 3.30 35.23
C ASN A 5 -19.72 3.90 33.88
N GLY A 6 -20.12 3.28 32.78
CA GLY A 6 -20.56 4.02 31.58
C GLY A 6 -19.54 4.78 30.72
N GLN A 7 -18.23 4.72 30.96
CA GLN A 7 -17.26 5.36 30.06
C GLN A 7 -16.83 4.40 28.95
N THR A 8 -17.62 4.34 27.88
CA THR A 8 -17.14 3.81 26.61
C THR A 8 -15.93 4.65 26.18
N PRO A 9 -14.77 4.03 25.84
CA PRO A 9 -13.61 4.80 25.44
C PRO A 9 -13.95 5.65 24.21
N ALA A 10 -13.46 6.89 24.14
CA ALA A 10 -13.92 7.92 23.19
C ALA A 10 -13.92 7.47 21.70
N TRP A 11 -13.06 6.51 21.33
CA TRP A 11 -13.01 5.91 20.00
C TRP A 11 -14.21 5.00 19.66
N LYS A 12 -14.95 4.51 20.66
CA LYS A 12 -16.18 3.71 20.49
C LYS A 12 -17.33 4.53 19.88
N ARG A 13 -17.21 5.86 19.83
CA ARG A 13 -18.18 6.79 19.20
C ARG A 13 -18.07 6.86 17.67
N TYR A 14 -17.01 6.33 17.06
CA TYR A 14 -16.85 6.28 15.60
C TYR A 14 -17.00 4.86 15.03
N SER A 15 -18.13 4.20 15.32
CA SER A 15 -18.42 2.85 14.81
C SER A 15 -18.27 2.72 13.28
N LEU A 16 -18.56 3.80 12.53
CA LEU A 16 -18.36 3.88 11.09
C LEU A 16 -16.89 3.78 10.66
N LEU A 17 -15.94 4.44 11.36
CA LEU A 17 -14.52 4.35 11.02
C LEU A 17 -13.96 2.95 11.26
N ARG A 18 -14.48 2.23 12.27
CA ARG A 18 -14.08 0.85 12.54
C ARG A 18 -14.57 -0.12 11.46
N VAL A 19 -15.77 0.09 10.92
CA VAL A 19 -16.34 -0.73 9.84
C VAL A 19 -15.64 -0.41 8.51
N ILE A 20 -15.35 0.87 8.23
CA ILE A 20 -14.63 1.29 7.03
C ILE A 20 -13.19 0.76 7.04
N ASP A 21 -12.45 0.93 8.14
CA ASP A 21 -11.11 0.38 8.28
C ASP A 21 -11.16 -1.16 8.24
N GLY A 22 -12.15 -1.81 8.86
CA GLY A 22 -12.33 -3.27 8.75
C GLY A 22 -12.52 -3.75 7.31
N ASN A 23 -13.37 -3.09 6.53
CA ASN A 23 -13.62 -3.46 5.14
C ASN A 23 -12.41 -3.20 4.23
N ILE A 24 -11.73 -2.07 4.42
CA ILE A 24 -10.49 -1.75 3.71
C ILE A 24 -9.38 -2.74 4.04
N ARG A 25 -9.28 -3.15 5.31
CA ARG A 25 -8.31 -4.15 5.74
C ARG A 25 -8.56 -5.50 5.09
N HIS A 26 -9.82 -5.91 4.97
CA HIS A 26 -10.16 -7.11 4.21
C HIS A 26 -9.74 -6.99 2.75
N ILE A 27 -10.00 -5.86 2.09
CA ILE A 27 -9.60 -5.64 0.69
C ILE A 27 -8.07 -5.67 0.54
N GLU A 28 -7.33 -5.02 1.43
CA GLU A 28 -5.86 -5.05 1.46
C GLU A 28 -5.31 -6.46 1.68
N ASP A 29 -5.91 -7.24 2.59
CA ASP A 29 -5.47 -8.61 2.89
C ASP A 29 -5.74 -9.53 1.68
N TRP A 30 -6.85 -9.35 0.97
CA TRP A 30 -7.13 -10.04 -0.30
C TRP A 30 -6.15 -9.64 -1.42
N LEU A 31 -5.83 -8.34 -1.55
CA LEU A 31 -4.84 -7.85 -2.51
C LEU A 31 -3.44 -8.40 -2.22
N ASN A 32 -3.07 -8.46 -0.93
CA ASN A 32 -1.81 -9.05 -0.51
C ASN A 32 -1.76 -10.55 -0.81
N LEU A 33 -2.84 -11.29 -0.50
CA LEU A 33 -2.93 -12.71 -0.82
C LEU A 33 -2.77 -12.94 -2.34
N ALA A 34 -3.44 -12.13 -3.17
CA ALA A 34 -3.28 -12.17 -4.62
C ALA A 34 -1.82 -11.90 -5.04
N SER A 35 -1.17 -10.92 -4.42
CA SER A 35 0.26 -10.61 -4.67
C SER A 35 1.16 -11.80 -4.37
N VAL A 36 0.96 -12.47 -3.24
CA VAL A 36 1.73 -13.66 -2.83
C VAL A 36 1.55 -14.80 -3.84
N PHE A 37 0.32 -15.05 -4.29
CA PHE A 37 0.06 -16.05 -5.32
C PHE A 37 0.75 -15.72 -6.65
N ILE A 38 0.74 -14.46 -7.07
CA ILE A 38 1.39 -14.02 -8.30
C ILE A 38 2.93 -14.15 -8.20
N ILE A 39 3.53 -13.79 -7.06
CA ILE A 39 4.97 -13.98 -6.82
C ILE A 39 5.34 -15.45 -6.90
N MET A 40 4.56 -16.31 -6.24
CA MET A 40 4.79 -17.75 -6.25
C MET A 40 4.71 -18.32 -7.67
N PHE A 41 3.73 -17.87 -8.46
CA PHE A 41 3.63 -18.21 -9.88
C PHE A 41 4.86 -17.74 -10.67
N LEU A 42 5.32 -16.50 -10.44
CA LEU A 42 6.54 -15.98 -11.07
C LEU A 42 7.79 -16.80 -10.72
N MET A 43 7.92 -17.27 -9.47
CA MET A 43 9.04 -18.12 -9.06
C MET A 43 9.04 -19.44 -9.84
N PHE A 44 7.89 -20.09 -9.98
CA PHE A 44 7.78 -21.31 -10.79
C PHE A 44 8.03 -21.05 -12.27
N PHE A 45 7.52 -19.95 -12.81
CA PHE A 45 7.72 -19.55 -14.20
C PHE A 45 9.20 -19.29 -14.51
N ALA A 46 9.90 -18.53 -13.66
CA ALA A 46 11.33 -18.28 -13.79
C ALA A 46 12.16 -19.57 -13.66
N THR A 47 11.79 -20.46 -12.73
CA THR A 47 12.47 -21.76 -12.58
C THR A 47 12.26 -22.63 -13.82
N ALA A 48 11.05 -22.67 -14.37
CA ALA A 48 10.74 -23.41 -15.59
C ALA A 48 11.51 -22.87 -16.80
N GLU A 49 11.71 -21.55 -16.90
CA GLU A 49 12.54 -20.92 -17.95
C GLU A 49 14.00 -21.35 -17.84
N ILE A 50 14.58 -21.31 -16.64
CA ILE A 50 15.96 -21.76 -16.39
C ILE A 50 16.09 -23.24 -16.77
N VAL A 51 15.20 -24.10 -16.28
CA VAL A 51 15.20 -25.54 -16.60
C VAL A 51 15.03 -25.77 -18.11
N GLY A 52 14.15 -25.02 -18.77
CA GLY A 52 13.94 -25.06 -20.21
C GLY A 52 15.19 -24.70 -21.01
N ARG A 53 15.89 -23.64 -20.60
CA ARG A 53 17.13 -23.18 -21.22
C ARG A 53 18.25 -24.21 -21.09
N TYR A 54 18.40 -24.82 -19.91
CA TYR A 54 19.47 -25.80 -19.65
C TYR A 54 19.20 -27.19 -20.24
N LEU A 55 17.95 -27.65 -20.25
CA LEU A 55 17.60 -29.00 -20.73
C LEU A 55 17.24 -29.05 -22.23
N PHE A 56 16.56 -28.03 -22.75
CA PHE A 56 16.02 -28.04 -24.11
C PHE A 56 16.73 -27.08 -25.07
N ASN A 57 17.72 -26.32 -24.58
CA ASN A 57 18.49 -25.31 -25.34
C ASN A 57 17.61 -24.33 -26.14
N SER A 58 16.36 -24.16 -25.70
CA SER A 58 15.35 -23.30 -26.33
C SER A 58 14.93 -22.27 -25.29
N PRO A 59 15.58 -21.08 -25.28
CA PRO A 59 15.19 -20.01 -24.36
C PRO A 59 13.83 -19.45 -24.76
N VAL A 60 12.98 -19.13 -23.77
CA VAL A 60 11.71 -18.45 -24.01
C VAL A 60 12.00 -17.00 -24.42
N PRO A 61 11.66 -16.58 -25.66
CA PRO A 61 11.84 -15.20 -26.09
C PRO A 61 10.92 -14.27 -25.29
N GLY A 62 11.43 -13.14 -24.81
CA GLY A 62 10.64 -12.14 -24.07
C GLY A 62 10.31 -12.48 -22.62
N HIS A 63 10.95 -13.49 -22.00
CA HIS A 63 10.69 -13.84 -20.59
C HIS A 63 10.95 -12.68 -19.61
N VAL A 64 12.01 -11.89 -19.81
CA VAL A 64 12.36 -10.75 -18.95
C VAL A 64 11.24 -9.70 -18.96
N GLU A 65 10.72 -9.37 -20.14
CA GLU A 65 9.65 -8.38 -20.31
C GLU A 65 8.36 -8.81 -19.59
N ILE A 66 7.99 -10.09 -19.69
CA ILE A 66 6.80 -10.64 -19.02
C ILE A 66 6.98 -10.57 -17.50
N VAL A 67 8.14 -10.99 -16.99
CA VAL A 67 8.42 -10.96 -15.55
C VAL A 67 8.41 -9.54 -15.03
N GLU A 68 9.01 -8.58 -15.75
CA GLU A 68 9.04 -7.16 -15.38
C GLU A 68 7.63 -6.56 -15.29
N LEU A 69 6.78 -6.84 -16.28
CA LEU A 69 5.39 -6.39 -16.31
C LEU A 69 4.57 -6.94 -15.12
N ILE A 70 4.77 -8.20 -14.75
CA ILE A 70 4.07 -8.82 -13.62
C ILE A 70 4.64 -8.33 -12.29
N MET A 71 5.95 -8.14 -12.18
CA MET A 71 6.61 -7.64 -10.97
C MET A 71 6.09 -6.25 -10.59
N ALA A 72 5.92 -5.36 -11.57
CA ALA A 72 5.30 -4.06 -11.34
C ALA A 72 3.90 -4.20 -10.74
N GLY A 73 3.06 -5.09 -11.29
CA GLY A 73 1.73 -5.36 -10.77
C GLY A 73 1.74 -5.82 -9.31
N VAL A 74 2.59 -6.81 -9.00
CA VAL A 74 2.77 -7.34 -7.64
C VAL A 74 3.17 -6.25 -6.64
N VAL A 75 4.14 -5.41 -6.99
CA VAL A 75 4.62 -4.34 -6.10
C VAL A 75 3.48 -3.41 -5.70
N PHE A 76 2.67 -2.97 -6.66
CA PHE A 76 1.56 -2.06 -6.38
C PHE A 76 0.33 -2.73 -5.76
N LEU A 77 0.16 -4.03 -5.92
CA LEU A 77 -0.86 -4.80 -5.19
C LEU A 77 -0.46 -4.99 -3.70
N GLY A 78 0.83 -5.16 -3.42
CA GLY A 78 1.36 -5.35 -2.06
C GLY A 78 1.63 -4.04 -1.29
N ILE A 79 1.80 -2.92 -2.00
CA ILE A 79 2.26 -1.66 -1.37
C ILE A 79 1.29 -1.13 -0.31
N ALA A 80 -0.02 -1.30 -0.50
CA ALA A 80 -1.03 -0.88 0.48
C ALA A 80 -0.96 -1.68 1.79
N TYR A 81 -0.65 -2.97 1.69
CA TYR A 81 -0.44 -3.81 2.85
C TYR A 81 0.85 -3.44 3.58
N THR A 82 1.95 -3.17 2.85
CA THR A 82 3.22 -2.76 3.47
C THR A 82 3.10 -1.42 4.17
N GLU A 83 2.33 -0.47 3.62
CA GLU A 83 2.02 0.80 4.29
C GLU A 83 1.31 0.57 5.61
N ARG A 84 0.29 -0.29 5.62
CA ARG A 84 -0.47 -0.62 6.84
C ARG A 84 0.40 -1.24 7.93
N VAL A 85 1.38 -2.07 7.59
CA VAL A 85 2.29 -2.69 8.56
C VAL A 85 3.27 -1.66 9.16
N GLY A 86 3.24 -0.41 8.69
CA GLY A 86 4.15 0.64 9.13
C GLY A 86 5.49 0.60 8.39
N GLY A 87 5.49 0.06 7.16
CA GLY A 87 6.67 -0.07 6.31
C GLY A 87 7.07 1.21 5.57
N HIS A 88 6.13 2.14 5.32
CA HIS A 88 6.53 3.51 4.99
C HIS A 88 7.26 4.09 6.17
N VAL A 89 8.26 4.92 5.87
CA VAL A 89 9.12 5.64 6.80
C VAL A 89 8.31 6.24 7.95
N ARG A 90 7.99 5.40 8.94
CA ARG A 90 7.54 5.84 10.23
C ARG A 90 8.75 6.55 10.77
N MET A 91 8.59 7.84 11.02
CA MET A 91 9.54 8.63 11.78
C MET A 91 9.66 8.11 13.23
N GLU A 92 9.30 6.86 13.52
CA GLU A 92 9.22 6.29 14.86
C GLU A 92 10.59 6.14 15.52
N LEU A 93 11.66 5.84 14.79
CA LEU A 93 12.96 5.68 15.46
C LEU A 93 13.47 7.00 16.07
N PHE A 94 13.10 8.15 15.51
CA PHE A 94 13.47 9.46 16.03
C PHE A 94 12.34 10.09 16.89
N VAL A 95 11.08 10.01 16.46
CA VAL A 95 9.96 10.69 17.13
C VAL A 95 9.49 9.93 18.37
N THR A 96 9.40 8.59 18.34
CA THR A 96 8.98 7.78 19.50
C THR A 96 9.94 7.94 20.68
N ARG A 97 11.21 8.27 20.40
CA ARG A 97 12.24 8.47 21.43
C ARG A 97 12.34 9.93 21.91
N VAL A 98 11.93 10.92 21.10
CA VAL A 98 12.15 12.36 21.38
C VAL A 98 10.86 13.13 21.72
N LEU A 99 9.70 12.77 21.16
CA LEU A 99 8.42 13.48 21.37
C LEU A 99 7.41 12.58 22.10
N LYS A 100 6.84 13.07 23.20
CA LYS A 100 5.80 12.39 23.98
C LYS A 100 4.50 13.21 23.98
N GLY A 101 3.36 12.51 23.98
CA GLY A 101 2.03 13.11 24.13
C GLY A 101 1.50 13.75 22.85
N ARG A 102 0.86 14.93 22.97
CA ARG A 102 0.16 15.59 21.84
C ARG A 102 1.04 15.95 20.66
N SER A 103 2.31 16.26 20.87
CA SER A 103 3.26 16.65 19.81
C SER A 103 3.61 15.48 18.89
N TYR A 104 3.63 14.25 19.41
CA TYR A 104 3.82 13.02 18.65
C TYR A 104 2.70 12.84 17.61
N HIS A 105 1.44 12.92 18.05
CA HIS A 105 0.29 12.75 17.17
C HIS A 105 0.15 13.86 16.12
N ILE A 106 0.58 15.09 16.43
CA ILE A 106 0.62 16.20 15.45
C ILE A 106 1.69 15.95 14.39
N ALA A 107 2.89 15.50 14.78
CA ALA A 107 3.97 15.20 13.85
C ALA A 107 3.61 14.05 12.89
N GLU A 108 2.92 13.02 13.40
CA GLU A 108 2.50 11.89 12.58
C GLU A 108 1.34 12.25 11.64
N ALA A 109 0.36 13.04 12.12
CA ALA A 109 -0.68 13.59 11.25
C ALA A 109 -0.10 14.48 10.13
N LEU A 110 0.91 15.29 10.43
CA LEU A 110 1.59 16.14 9.45
C LEU A 110 2.35 15.31 8.41
N THR A 111 3.03 14.26 8.86
CA THR A 111 3.77 13.35 7.97
C THR A 111 2.81 12.59 7.06
N ALA A 112 1.72 12.04 7.60
CA ALA A 112 0.67 11.40 6.81
C ALA A 112 0.02 12.36 5.80
N ALA A 113 -0.19 13.63 6.18
CA ALA A 113 -0.70 14.66 5.27
C ALA A 113 0.29 14.99 4.13
N LEU A 114 1.58 15.07 4.43
CA LEU A 114 2.62 15.30 3.42
C LEU A 114 2.73 14.10 2.46
N SER A 115 2.72 12.88 3.00
CA SER A 115 2.69 11.66 2.20
C SER A 115 1.47 11.62 1.30
N LEU A 116 0.28 11.88 1.83
CA LEU A 116 -0.96 11.97 1.04
C LEU A 116 -0.83 12.96 -0.10
N PHE A 117 -0.28 14.14 0.15
CA PHE A 117 -0.06 15.15 -0.88
C PHE A 117 0.82 14.62 -2.01
N VAL A 118 1.99 14.04 -1.69
CA VAL A 118 2.91 13.46 -2.68
C VAL A 118 2.24 12.34 -3.48
N TYR A 119 1.51 11.44 -2.81
CA TYR A 119 0.84 10.33 -3.47
C TYR A 119 -0.33 10.74 -4.37
N ILE A 120 -1.02 11.84 -4.08
CA ILE A 120 -2.01 12.42 -4.98
C ILE A 120 -1.35 12.89 -6.29
N PHE A 121 -0.19 13.54 -6.22
CA PHE A 121 0.54 13.93 -7.44
C PHE A 121 0.96 12.70 -8.24
N ILE A 122 1.55 11.69 -7.58
CA ILE A 122 1.93 10.44 -8.23
C ILE A 122 0.72 9.80 -8.92
N LEU A 123 -0.42 9.70 -8.23
CA LEU A 123 -1.65 9.14 -8.78
C LEU A 123 -2.08 9.87 -10.06
N ILE A 124 -2.11 11.20 -10.04
CA ILE A 124 -2.54 11.99 -11.21
C ILE A 124 -1.56 11.83 -12.38
N TYR A 125 -0.26 11.91 -12.13
CA TYR A 125 0.76 11.78 -13.17
C TYR A 125 0.76 10.38 -13.78
N THR A 126 0.72 9.35 -12.94
CA THR A 126 0.71 7.96 -13.39
C THR A 126 -0.60 7.60 -14.09
N PHE A 127 -1.73 8.12 -13.65
CA PHE A 127 -3.00 7.93 -14.34
C PHE A 127 -2.96 8.53 -15.75
N LYS A 128 -2.44 9.76 -15.89
CA LYS A 128 -2.23 10.39 -17.20
C LYS A 128 -1.26 9.59 -18.07
N ALA A 129 -0.15 9.12 -17.50
CA ALA A 129 0.81 8.28 -18.22
C ALA A 129 0.22 6.95 -18.68
N SER A 130 -0.65 6.33 -17.87
CA SER A 130 -1.33 5.07 -18.19
C SER A 130 -2.33 5.25 -19.33
N VAL A 131 -3.13 6.33 -19.28
CA VAL A 131 -4.07 6.67 -20.36
C VAL A 131 -3.35 7.02 -21.66
N PHE A 132 -2.24 7.74 -21.58
CA PHE A 132 -1.41 8.06 -22.73
C PHE A 132 -0.81 6.81 -23.37
N ALA A 133 -0.28 5.88 -22.56
CA ALA A 133 0.23 4.60 -23.03
C ALA A 133 -0.87 3.73 -23.68
N PHE A 134 -2.10 3.79 -23.16
CA PHE A 134 -3.26 3.13 -23.78
C PHE A 134 -3.61 3.74 -25.15
N GLN A 135 -3.57 5.07 -25.28
CA GLN A 135 -3.87 5.76 -26.54
C GLN A 135 -2.84 5.53 -27.64
N ILE A 136 -1.57 5.38 -27.27
CA ILE A 136 -0.46 5.15 -28.21
C ILE A 136 -0.35 3.67 -28.62
N GLY A 137 -0.98 2.75 -27.88
CA GLY A 137 -0.80 1.32 -28.11
C GLY A 137 0.64 0.89 -27.81
N ASP A 138 1.19 1.39 -26.70
CA ASP A 138 2.58 1.14 -26.27
C ASP A 138 2.81 -0.37 -26.07
N ASN A 139 3.61 -0.95 -26.96
CA ASN A 139 3.94 -2.37 -26.99
C ASN A 139 5.40 -2.58 -26.56
N THR A 140 5.68 -3.70 -25.90
CA THR A 140 7.07 -4.02 -25.52
C THR A 140 7.95 -4.27 -26.75
N ALA A 141 9.22 -3.90 -26.67
CA ALA A 141 10.14 -3.83 -27.80
C ALA A 141 10.42 -5.19 -28.47
N TYR A 142 10.37 -6.29 -27.71
CA TYR A 142 10.67 -7.62 -28.24
C TYR A 142 9.43 -8.49 -28.47
N LEU A 143 8.46 -8.51 -27.54
CA LEU A 143 7.29 -9.40 -27.63
C LEU A 143 6.01 -8.74 -28.18
N TYR A 144 6.05 -7.43 -28.48
CA TYR A 144 4.89 -6.62 -28.87
C TYR A 144 3.68 -6.77 -27.95
N TRP A 145 3.93 -7.06 -26.66
CA TRP A 145 2.85 -7.24 -25.69
C TRP A 145 2.34 -5.87 -25.22
N PRO A 146 1.02 -5.69 -25.07
CA PRO A 146 0.46 -4.44 -24.55
C PRO A 146 0.96 -4.15 -23.13
N THR A 147 1.67 -3.04 -22.95
CA THR A 147 2.22 -2.64 -21.63
C THR A 147 1.20 -1.92 -20.74
N TRP A 148 0.05 -1.54 -21.30
CA TRP A 148 -0.99 -0.78 -20.61
C TRP A 148 -1.49 -1.45 -19.30
N PRO A 149 -1.71 -2.78 -19.20
CA PRO A 149 -2.27 -3.38 -17.99
C PRO A 149 -1.37 -3.18 -16.77
N SER A 150 -0.06 -3.33 -16.93
CA SER A 150 0.91 -3.11 -15.85
C SER A 150 1.02 -1.65 -15.46
N LYS A 151 0.94 -0.73 -16.44
CA LYS A 151 0.92 0.71 -16.15
C LYS A 151 -0.31 1.11 -15.32
N PHE A 152 -1.47 0.46 -15.51
CA PHE A 152 -2.67 0.68 -14.70
C PHE A 152 -2.60 0.11 -13.27
N ALA A 153 -1.71 -0.84 -12.98
CA ALA A 153 -1.52 -1.31 -11.61
C ALA A 153 -0.97 -0.22 -10.68
N VAL A 154 -0.15 0.69 -11.23
CA VAL A 154 0.48 1.79 -10.50
C VAL A 154 -0.52 2.84 -9.95
N PRO A 155 -1.44 3.42 -10.75
CA PRO A 155 -2.46 4.33 -10.22
C PRO A 155 -3.45 3.62 -9.29
N LEU A 156 -3.70 2.32 -9.51
CA LEU A 156 -4.55 1.51 -8.63
C LEU A 156 -3.93 1.37 -7.24
N GLY A 157 -2.66 0.97 -7.15
CA GLY A 157 -1.94 0.89 -5.87
C GLY A 157 -1.88 2.24 -5.16
N SER A 158 -1.54 3.29 -5.91
CA SER A 158 -1.48 4.67 -5.38
C SER A 158 -2.82 5.16 -4.84
N PHE A 159 -3.95 4.75 -5.45
CA PHE A 159 -5.28 5.08 -4.97
C PHE A 159 -5.57 4.47 -3.59
N PHE A 160 -5.24 3.19 -3.40
CA PHE A 160 -5.38 2.54 -2.09
C PHE A 160 -4.48 3.18 -1.03
N LEU A 161 -3.28 3.63 -1.39
CA LEU A 161 -2.40 4.37 -0.47
C LEU A 161 -3.00 5.70 -0.02
N CYS A 162 -3.57 6.47 -0.95
CA CYS A 162 -4.24 7.72 -0.60
C CYS A 162 -5.38 7.49 0.42
N ILE A 163 -6.16 6.42 0.25
CA ILE A 163 -7.20 6.05 1.21
C ILE A 163 -6.59 5.71 2.58
N ARG A 164 -5.48 4.98 2.61
CA ARG A 164 -4.79 4.61 3.85
C ARG A 164 -4.31 5.84 4.62
N PHE A 165 -3.63 6.77 3.96
CA PHE A 165 -3.18 8.01 4.59
C PHE A 165 -4.34 8.87 5.10
N LEU A 166 -5.48 8.92 4.39
CA LEU A 166 -6.67 9.61 4.89
C LEU A 166 -7.18 9.02 6.21
N ILE A 167 -7.19 7.70 6.34
CA ILE A 167 -7.59 7.03 7.59
C ILE A 167 -6.61 7.36 8.72
N GLU A 168 -5.31 7.31 8.45
CA GLU A 168 -4.27 7.61 9.43
C GLU A 168 -4.36 9.06 9.95
N ILE A 169 -4.57 10.03 9.06
CA ILE A 169 -4.80 11.44 9.44
C ILE A 169 -6.01 11.56 10.36
N ILE A 170 -7.13 10.91 10.04
CA ILE A 170 -8.35 10.96 10.86
C ILE A 170 -8.10 10.35 12.24
N GLN A 171 -7.37 9.23 12.32
CA GLN A 171 -7.05 8.55 13.58
C GLN A 171 -6.17 9.43 14.48
N HIS A 172 -5.10 10.03 13.93
CA HIS A 172 -4.22 10.89 14.71
C HIS A 172 -4.89 12.20 15.11
N LEU A 173 -5.70 12.80 14.23
CA LEU A 173 -6.47 14.01 14.57
C LEU A 173 -7.47 13.73 15.71
N ALA A 174 -8.15 12.57 15.68
CA ALA A 174 -9.03 12.15 16.75
C ALA A 174 -8.29 11.95 18.09
N GLN A 175 -7.07 11.42 18.06
CA GLN A 175 -6.22 11.27 19.25
C GLN A 175 -5.78 12.63 19.83
N VAL A 176 -5.43 13.60 18.98
CA VAL A 176 -5.09 14.98 19.41
C VAL A 176 -6.27 15.65 20.11
N ILE A 177 -7.47 15.52 19.54
CA ILE A 177 -8.71 16.13 20.07
C ILE A 177 -9.17 15.42 21.35
N ALA A 178 -9.11 14.08 21.39
CA ALA A 178 -9.51 13.30 22.56
C ALA A 178 -8.60 13.57 23.78
N GLY A 179 -7.35 13.98 23.56
CA GLY A 179 -6.46 14.44 24.63
C GLY A 179 -6.10 13.38 25.68
N VAL A 180 -6.35 12.09 25.42
CA VAL A 180 -6.04 10.99 26.34
C VAL A 180 -4.75 10.33 25.91
N GLU A 181 -3.71 10.55 26.71
CA GLU A 181 -2.42 9.88 26.63
C GLU A 181 -2.59 8.45 27.15
N MET A 182 -2.60 7.43 26.26
CA MET A 182 -2.61 6.01 26.66
C MET A 182 -1.24 5.53 27.14
N ARG A 183 -0.52 6.37 27.90
CA ARG A 183 0.76 6.04 28.53
C ARG A 183 0.67 5.97 30.06
N ASP A 184 -0.48 6.34 30.61
CA ASP A 184 -0.78 6.26 32.05
C ASP A 184 -1.62 5.01 32.42
N LEU A 185 -1.78 4.06 31.49
CA LEU A 185 -2.59 2.84 31.69
C LEU A 185 -1.79 1.54 31.60
N ASP A 186 -0.45 1.61 31.70
CA ASP A 186 0.43 0.45 31.89
C ASP A 186 1.08 0.50 33.29
#